data_AF-A0A1B6DHT4-F1
#
_entry.id   AF-A0A1B6DHT4-F1
#
_cell.length_a   1.000
_cell.length_b   1.000
_cell.length_c   1.000
_cell.angle_alpha   90.00
_cell.angle_beta   90.00
_cell.angle_gamma   90.00
#
_symmetry.space_group_name_H-M   'P 1'
#
loop_
_entity.id
_entity.type
_entity.pdbx_description
1 polymer ?
#
loop_
_entity_poly.entity_id
_entity_poly.type
_entity_poly.pdbx_seq_one_letter_code
_entity_poly.pdbx_strand_id
1 'polypeptide(L)'
;MVDDVIEYSLKEEVECKDIVYEQFVQDVADFSSQYGSDMSISYTAYNITGKPSKYPDYGDFPQTFVMRTYGNWWNEAPSRREEFMPQNYSKIISHDFIDVTFEEAVYPFRIMVYETYHPGSVVRIWAHYRKDLKEVNKEDRWEMLWEGEPQIARHARLFSPDIKHINFPTRLLRIEFDHTKLDYYTELDAVLLVGLKIPVLCSDSYNNEEGLEKLHLLASPSKSVCSLTKEIMRLQMHNIPPQVNIEETLTNFLAEDYKQLLKELEDTGAFLTGALEEIDRSNSGLFAKLPDETVLNIFSYLDLASLCQCAKVNRHFHMLATDSLLYTEINLKPYWHRVNDKMLKSLSNRCQHLAKLDLSWCGSYGQITTQQFLDFLDHSGKLLTHLRLDCCRFINDFCLSKISQVCKNIKELTLRNCSNLTNVGFEVLATLNGFERLDFYRTSIESDPLVRVLKASPKLKHINLGSCKCVSSMDEVAQALGQYNPELVTADFWKTYSLTPVGVRALSNCNKLEEIDFGWCLGVSVPGDCLNALAIGCPRLRKLFMAALRGILDRDLEPFVKHCPRLRQVDLLGVRSITADICLRFLNMCEDLRLLDVSFCDRIQDADVVEWRKQFPKVSIKRSFQYDCGAQCYLPNHH
;
A
#
# COMPACT_ATOMS: atom_id res chain seq x y z
N MET A 1 -75.90 -1.26 -16.94
CA MET A 1 -75.23 -0.44 -15.92
C MET A 1 -73.84 -1.00 -15.81
N VAL A 2 -72.95 -0.39 -16.58
CA VAL A 2 -71.62 -0.82 -16.96
C VAL A 2 -70.71 0.36 -16.62
N ASP A 3 -69.49 0.05 -16.20
CA ASP A 3 -68.32 0.92 -15.99
C ASP A 3 -68.23 1.70 -14.67
N ASP A 4 -67.58 1.08 -13.67
CA ASP A 4 -66.75 1.80 -12.70
C ASP A 4 -65.33 1.90 -13.27
N VAL A 5 -65.04 3.06 -13.83
CA VAL A 5 -63.71 3.48 -14.29
C VAL A 5 -62.89 3.86 -13.05
N ILE A 6 -61.93 3.02 -12.67
CA ILE A 6 -60.80 3.45 -11.85
C ILE A 6 -59.74 3.99 -12.81
N GLU A 7 -59.68 5.32 -12.94
CA GLU A 7 -58.55 6.03 -13.56
C GLU A 7 -57.29 5.76 -12.73
N TYR A 8 -56.50 4.77 -13.12
CA TYR A 8 -55.08 4.76 -12.80
C TYR A 8 -54.40 5.79 -13.70
N SER A 9 -54.11 6.96 -13.12
CA SER A 9 -53.28 8.00 -13.73
C SER A 9 -51.85 7.48 -13.93
N LEU A 10 -51.61 6.81 -15.06
CA LEU A 10 -50.30 6.65 -15.67
C LEU A 10 -49.86 8.02 -16.19
N LYS A 11 -49.06 8.74 -15.39
CA LYS A 11 -48.21 9.85 -15.87
C LYS A 11 -47.23 10.27 -14.78
N GLU A 12 -46.12 9.55 -14.73
CA GLU A 12 -44.80 10.14 -14.49
C GLU A 12 -43.84 9.21 -15.25
N GLU A 13 -43.52 9.59 -16.48
CA GLU A 13 -42.32 9.10 -17.15
C GLU A 13 -41.14 9.55 -16.28
N VAL A 14 -40.69 8.67 -15.37
CA VAL A 14 -39.39 8.87 -14.70
C VAL A 14 -38.36 8.83 -15.82
N GLU A 15 -37.80 9.99 -16.14
CA GLU A 15 -36.74 10.08 -17.14
C GLU A 15 -35.62 9.13 -16.72
N CYS A 16 -35.11 8.32 -17.66
CA CYS A 16 -34.02 7.35 -17.41
C CYS A 16 -32.74 8.01 -16.81
N LYS A 17 -32.66 9.35 -16.84
CA LYS A 17 -31.64 10.17 -16.16
C LYS A 17 -31.71 10.16 -14.63
N ASP A 18 -32.84 9.78 -14.03
CA ASP A 18 -33.01 9.78 -12.57
C ASP A 18 -32.59 8.48 -11.88
N ILE A 19 -32.18 7.46 -12.65
CA ILE A 19 -31.78 6.14 -12.11
C ILE A 19 -30.25 5.95 -12.17
N VAL A 20 -29.59 6.53 -13.18
CA VAL A 20 -28.15 6.43 -13.40
C VAL A 20 -27.44 7.65 -12.81
N TYR A 21 -26.49 7.40 -11.92
CA TYR A 21 -25.68 8.43 -11.29
C TYR A 21 -24.27 8.37 -11.86
N GLU A 22 -23.81 9.49 -12.42
CA GLU A 22 -22.42 9.74 -12.78
C GLU A 22 -21.84 10.73 -11.78
N GLN A 23 -20.87 10.28 -10.98
CA GLN A 23 -20.31 11.09 -9.89
C GLN A 23 -18.81 10.91 -9.80
N PHE A 24 -18.12 12.03 -9.63
CA PHE A 24 -16.69 12.05 -9.38
C PHE A 24 -16.40 11.90 -7.90
N VAL A 25 -15.15 11.60 -7.56
CA VAL A 25 -14.69 11.55 -6.18
C VAL A 25 -15.04 12.85 -5.46
N GLN A 26 -15.75 12.71 -4.34
CA GLN A 26 -16.11 13.81 -3.46
C GLN A 26 -14.97 14.13 -2.48
N ASP A 27 -14.36 13.11 -1.90
CA ASP A 27 -13.33 13.26 -0.87
C ASP A 27 -12.42 12.01 -0.79
N VAL A 28 -11.27 12.14 -0.13
CA VAL A 28 -10.32 11.06 0.13
C VAL A 28 -10.40 10.65 1.60
N ALA A 29 -10.76 9.39 1.84
CA ALA A 29 -10.92 8.84 3.19
C ALA A 29 -9.59 8.34 3.79
N ASP A 30 -8.74 7.69 2.99
CA ASP A 30 -7.47 7.10 3.42
C ASP A 30 -6.53 6.91 2.22
N PHE A 31 -5.23 6.75 2.46
CA PHE A 31 -4.22 6.43 1.45
C PHE A 31 -2.91 5.98 2.13
N SER A 32 -2.11 5.19 1.43
CA SER A 32 -0.82 4.70 1.93
C SER A 32 0.32 5.73 1.81
N SER A 33 0.38 6.47 0.71
CA SER A 33 1.42 7.46 0.45
C SER A 33 0.92 8.58 -0.47
N GLN A 34 1.67 9.69 -0.48
CA GLN A 34 1.50 10.77 -1.45
C GLN A 34 2.86 11.47 -1.62
N TYR A 35 3.12 12.02 -2.81
CA TYR A 35 4.28 12.89 -3.05
C TYR A 35 4.01 14.32 -2.56
N GLY A 36 2.75 14.74 -2.48
CA GLY A 36 2.34 16.01 -1.87
C GLY A 36 2.58 16.08 -0.36
N SER A 37 2.15 17.16 0.27
CA SER A 37 2.06 17.26 1.74
C SER A 37 0.71 17.87 2.10
N ASP A 38 0.29 17.72 3.35
CA ASP A 38 -1.00 18.26 3.82
C ASP A 38 -1.10 19.80 3.72
N MET A 39 0.05 20.47 3.54
CA MET A 39 0.16 21.93 3.40
C MET A 39 0.36 22.36 1.95
N SER A 40 0.41 21.42 1.01
CA SER A 40 0.58 21.64 -0.43
C SER A 40 -0.76 21.55 -1.14
N ILE A 41 -0.90 22.27 -2.25
CA ILE A 41 -1.99 22.07 -3.22
C ILE A 41 -1.57 21.17 -4.38
N SER A 42 -0.28 20.77 -4.40
CA SER A 42 0.34 20.04 -5.49
C SER A 42 0.69 18.61 -5.13
N TYR A 43 0.42 17.69 -6.06
CA TYR A 43 0.76 16.27 -6.00
C TYR A 43 0.15 15.51 -4.81
N THR A 44 -0.96 16.03 -4.27
CA THR A 44 -1.60 15.50 -3.06
C THR A 44 -2.61 14.42 -3.36
N ALA A 45 -2.94 13.57 -2.39
CA ALA A 45 -4.03 12.60 -2.53
C ALA A 45 -5.37 13.26 -2.91
N TYR A 46 -5.64 14.45 -2.36
CA TYR A 46 -6.87 15.21 -2.61
C TYR A 46 -6.99 15.78 -4.03
N ASN A 47 -5.91 15.77 -4.82
CA ASN A 47 -5.95 16.21 -6.21
C ASN A 47 -6.78 15.27 -7.12
N ILE A 48 -7.16 14.08 -6.65
CA ILE A 48 -8.07 13.17 -7.35
C ILE A 48 -9.55 13.57 -7.27
N THR A 49 -9.89 14.59 -6.46
CA THR A 49 -11.27 15.02 -6.19
C THR A 49 -11.85 15.86 -7.32
N GLY A 50 -13.13 15.66 -7.61
CA GLY A 50 -13.84 16.41 -8.65
C GLY A 50 -13.58 15.91 -10.07
N LYS A 51 -13.94 16.76 -11.04
CA LYS A 51 -13.80 16.46 -12.48
C LYS A 51 -12.32 16.51 -12.90
N PRO A 52 -11.91 15.71 -13.91
CA PRO A 52 -10.57 15.79 -14.46
C PRO A 52 -10.25 17.21 -14.92
N SER A 53 -9.06 17.69 -14.55
CA SER A 53 -8.57 19.03 -14.86
C SER A 53 -7.44 19.05 -15.89
N LYS A 54 -6.84 17.87 -16.15
CA LYS A 54 -5.65 17.69 -17.00
C LYS A 54 -5.85 16.67 -18.10
N TYR A 55 -6.56 15.59 -17.84
CA TYR A 55 -6.90 14.63 -18.89
C TYR A 55 -7.69 15.35 -20.02
N PRO A 56 -7.39 15.12 -21.32
CA PRO A 56 -6.58 14.04 -21.89
C PRO A 56 -5.09 14.35 -22.10
N ASP A 57 -4.57 15.47 -21.57
CA ASP A 57 -3.16 15.81 -21.74
C ASP A 57 -2.26 14.81 -20.98
N TYR A 58 -1.09 14.53 -21.58
CA TYR A 58 -0.11 13.61 -21.00
C TYR A 58 1.06 14.40 -20.43
N GLY A 59 1.35 14.18 -19.16
CA GLY A 59 2.44 14.89 -18.52
C GLY A 59 2.34 14.86 -17.02
N ASP A 60 3.42 15.34 -16.41
CA ASP A 60 3.53 15.54 -14.99
C ASP A 60 2.87 16.85 -14.58
N PHE A 61 1.77 16.76 -13.85
CA PHE A 61 0.97 17.91 -13.47
C PHE A 61 0.89 18.05 -11.95
N PRO A 62 1.23 19.21 -11.37
CA PRO A 62 1.05 19.42 -9.94
C PRO A 62 -0.41 19.28 -9.47
N GLN A 63 -1.38 19.34 -10.37
CA GLN A 63 -2.81 19.24 -10.06
C GLN A 63 -3.33 17.79 -9.98
N THR A 64 -2.49 16.77 -10.10
CA THR A 64 -2.88 15.34 -10.09
C THR A 64 -2.40 14.65 -8.81
N PHE A 65 -2.97 13.48 -8.49
CA PHE A 65 -2.53 12.65 -7.37
C PHE A 65 -1.31 11.81 -7.75
N VAL A 66 -0.26 11.88 -6.91
CA VAL A 66 1.01 11.18 -7.10
C VAL A 66 1.40 10.44 -5.82
N MET A 67 1.81 9.20 -5.97
CA MET A 67 2.36 8.38 -4.89
C MET A 67 3.88 8.50 -4.84
N ARG A 68 4.47 8.18 -3.68
CA ARG A 68 5.94 8.23 -3.55
C ARG A 68 6.61 6.99 -4.14
N THR A 69 5.90 5.86 -4.18
CA THR A 69 6.43 4.60 -4.69
C THR A 69 6.42 4.59 -6.22
N TYR A 70 7.51 4.12 -6.81
CA TYR A 70 7.59 3.91 -8.26
C TYR A 70 8.72 2.94 -8.63
N GLY A 71 8.46 2.17 -9.68
CA GLY A 71 9.41 1.20 -10.23
C GLY A 71 9.91 0.17 -9.21
N ASN A 72 11.04 -0.44 -9.55
CA ASN A 72 11.68 -1.47 -8.72
C ASN A 72 12.72 -0.90 -7.74
N TRP A 73 12.90 0.42 -7.70
CA TRP A 73 13.97 1.07 -6.95
C TRP A 73 13.90 0.85 -5.43
N TRP A 74 12.68 0.68 -4.92
CA TRP A 74 12.40 0.35 -3.52
C TRP A 74 12.81 -1.09 -3.16
N ASN A 75 12.76 -2.01 -4.13
CA ASN A 75 13.23 -3.39 -3.97
C ASN A 75 14.76 -3.51 -3.92
N GLU A 76 15.47 -2.49 -4.37
CA GLU A 76 16.94 -2.42 -4.34
C GLU A 76 17.48 -1.47 -3.27
N ALA A 77 16.60 -0.88 -2.46
CA ALA A 77 16.97 0.10 -1.45
C ALA A 77 17.70 -0.54 -0.25
N PRO A 78 18.75 0.10 0.30
CA PRO A 78 19.24 -0.20 1.64
C PRO A 78 18.11 -0.20 2.70
N SER A 79 17.08 0.61 2.52
CA SER A 79 15.88 0.67 3.38
C SER A 79 14.87 -0.46 3.16
N ARG A 80 15.05 -1.33 2.14
CA ARG A 80 14.10 -2.39 1.79
C ARG A 80 13.79 -3.28 2.99
N ARG A 81 12.50 -3.58 3.17
CA ARG A 81 11.99 -4.51 4.17
C ARG A 81 11.83 -5.91 3.56
N GLU A 82 12.18 -6.93 4.34
CA GLU A 82 11.80 -8.31 4.02
C GLU A 82 10.32 -8.51 4.37
N GLU A 83 9.60 -9.19 3.47
CA GLU A 83 8.20 -9.56 3.68
C GLU A 83 8.10 -10.75 4.63
N PHE A 84 7.18 -10.68 5.60
CA PHE A 84 6.85 -11.84 6.43
C PHE A 84 5.87 -12.71 5.66
N MET A 85 6.00 -14.04 5.76
CA MET A 85 5.20 -15.02 5.01
C MET A 85 4.97 -14.59 3.54
N PRO A 86 6.03 -14.51 2.71
CA PRO A 86 5.90 -14.04 1.33
C PRO A 86 4.89 -14.86 0.50
N GLN A 87 4.64 -16.11 0.87
CA GLN A 87 3.61 -16.96 0.28
C GLN A 87 2.18 -16.44 0.45
N ASN A 88 1.91 -15.52 1.39
CA ASN A 88 0.60 -14.89 1.55
C ASN A 88 0.25 -13.92 0.42
N TYR A 89 1.23 -13.44 -0.33
CA TYR A 89 0.96 -12.56 -1.46
C TYR A 89 0.46 -13.36 -2.66
N SER A 90 -0.58 -12.84 -3.30
CA SER A 90 -0.98 -13.33 -4.61
C SER A 90 0.09 -12.98 -5.67
N LYS A 91 -0.09 -13.48 -6.89
CA LYS A 91 0.77 -13.11 -8.03
C LYS A 91 0.84 -11.60 -8.27
N ILE A 92 -0.25 -10.88 -7.97
CA ILE A 92 -0.34 -9.43 -8.08
C ILE A 92 -0.14 -8.84 -6.69
N ILE A 93 0.81 -7.92 -6.55
CA ILE A 93 1.13 -7.27 -5.28
C ILE A 93 0.53 -5.87 -5.21
N SER A 94 0.38 -5.34 -4.00
CA SER A 94 -0.07 -3.96 -3.79
C SER A 94 0.96 -3.21 -2.95
N HIS A 95 1.53 -2.18 -3.57
CA HIS A 95 2.47 -1.27 -2.94
C HIS A 95 1.76 -0.11 -2.24
N ASP A 96 0.72 0.43 -2.89
CA ASP A 96 -0.03 1.59 -2.42
C ASP A 96 -1.53 1.39 -2.58
N PHE A 97 -2.30 2.21 -1.87
CA PHE A 97 -3.75 2.30 -2.02
C PHE A 97 -4.24 3.75 -1.82
N ILE A 98 -5.43 4.04 -2.34
CA ILE A 98 -6.23 5.20 -2.00
C ILE A 98 -7.69 4.78 -1.79
N ASP A 99 -8.30 5.30 -0.74
CA ASP A 99 -9.72 5.15 -0.42
C ASP A 99 -10.44 6.45 -0.74
N VAL A 100 -11.38 6.39 -1.69
CA VAL A 100 -12.12 7.55 -2.20
C VAL A 100 -13.60 7.41 -1.94
N THR A 101 -14.23 8.52 -1.54
CA THR A 101 -15.67 8.57 -1.29
C THR A 101 -16.40 9.35 -2.35
N PHE A 102 -17.65 8.96 -2.57
CA PHE A 102 -18.59 9.57 -3.50
C PHE A 102 -19.81 10.07 -2.72
N GLU A 103 -20.54 11.02 -3.30
CA GLU A 103 -21.70 11.66 -2.68
C GLU A 103 -22.83 10.66 -2.43
N GLU A 104 -23.15 9.87 -3.46
CA GLU A 104 -24.29 8.98 -3.46
C GLU A 104 -23.87 7.52 -3.47
N ALA A 105 -24.48 6.70 -2.60
CA ALA A 105 -24.31 5.26 -2.67
C ALA A 105 -25.08 4.69 -3.87
N VAL A 106 -24.40 3.89 -4.70
CA VAL A 106 -24.92 3.33 -5.96
C VAL A 106 -24.46 1.89 -6.17
N TYR A 107 -25.21 1.12 -6.95
CA TYR A 107 -24.80 -0.18 -7.48
C TYR A 107 -23.90 0.06 -8.70
N PRO A 108 -22.57 -0.13 -8.58
CA PRO A 108 -21.64 0.22 -9.63
C PRO A 108 -21.81 -0.71 -10.84
N PHE A 109 -21.81 -0.13 -12.04
CA PHE A 109 -21.63 -0.89 -13.28
C PHE A 109 -20.50 -0.34 -14.16
N ARG A 110 -19.93 0.82 -13.82
CA ARG A 110 -18.74 1.36 -14.49
C ARG A 110 -17.91 2.21 -13.54
N ILE A 111 -16.60 2.03 -13.62
CA ILE A 111 -15.62 2.89 -12.95
C ILE A 111 -14.61 3.33 -14.00
N MET A 112 -14.22 4.60 -13.97
CA MET A 112 -13.27 5.18 -14.92
C MET A 112 -12.20 5.95 -14.14
N VAL A 113 -10.94 5.59 -14.36
CA VAL A 113 -9.77 6.22 -13.76
C VAL A 113 -9.05 7.02 -14.84
N TYR A 114 -8.86 8.31 -14.60
CA TYR A 114 -8.23 9.24 -15.54
C TYR A 114 -6.73 9.32 -15.21
N GLU A 115 -5.91 8.57 -15.95
CA GLU A 115 -4.46 8.47 -15.72
C GLU A 115 -3.71 9.41 -16.69
N THR A 116 -2.87 10.31 -16.17
CA THR A 116 -2.22 11.38 -16.97
C THR A 116 -0.72 11.20 -17.17
N TYR A 117 -0.05 10.43 -16.32
CA TYR A 117 1.40 10.23 -16.41
C TYR A 117 1.79 8.82 -15.97
N HIS A 118 2.64 8.15 -16.75
CA HIS A 118 2.97 6.72 -16.62
C HIS A 118 1.77 5.84 -16.16
N PRO A 119 0.68 5.75 -16.95
CA PRO A 119 -0.50 4.98 -16.57
C PRO A 119 -0.26 3.48 -16.51
N GLY A 120 -1.13 2.79 -15.77
CA GLY A 120 -1.18 1.33 -15.69
C GLY A 120 -0.78 0.75 -14.33
N SER A 121 -0.67 1.57 -13.28
CA SER A 121 -0.40 1.11 -11.92
C SER A 121 -1.60 0.46 -11.24
N VAL A 122 -2.83 0.79 -11.65
CA VAL A 122 -4.06 0.27 -11.02
C VAL A 122 -4.14 -1.24 -11.20
N VAL A 123 -4.19 -1.98 -10.08
CA VAL A 123 -4.24 -3.45 -10.08
C VAL A 123 -5.45 -4.03 -9.37
N ARG A 124 -6.08 -3.29 -8.44
CA ARG A 124 -7.36 -3.70 -7.83
C ARG A 124 -8.28 -2.54 -7.59
N ILE A 125 -9.57 -2.82 -7.67
CA ILE A 125 -10.65 -1.93 -7.27
C ILE A 125 -11.58 -2.70 -6.34
N TRP A 126 -11.84 -2.15 -5.15
CA TRP A 126 -12.74 -2.72 -4.16
C TRP A 126 -13.89 -1.78 -3.84
N ALA A 127 -15.05 -2.34 -3.52
CA ALA A 127 -16.20 -1.62 -3.01
C ALA A 127 -16.42 -1.95 -1.53
N HIS A 128 -16.62 -0.92 -0.71
CA HIS A 128 -17.03 -1.10 0.68
C HIS A 128 -18.55 -1.06 0.80
N TYR A 129 -19.11 -2.06 1.46
CA TYR A 129 -20.44 -2.01 2.03
C TYR A 129 -20.33 -1.46 3.45
N ARG A 130 -21.07 -0.40 3.74
CA ARG A 130 -21.23 0.12 5.09
C ARG A 130 -22.66 -0.10 5.54
N LYS A 131 -22.83 -0.75 6.68
CA LYS A 131 -24.10 -0.92 7.37
C LYS A 131 -24.68 0.45 7.69
N ASP A 132 -25.78 0.81 7.04
CA ASP A 132 -26.59 1.93 7.51
C ASP A 132 -27.22 1.53 8.86
N LEU A 133 -27.40 2.48 9.78
CA LEU A 133 -27.98 2.23 11.12
C LEU A 133 -29.38 1.60 11.06
N LYS A 134 -30.00 1.59 9.88
CA LYS A 134 -31.33 1.03 9.59
C LYS A 134 -31.32 -0.44 9.17
N GLU A 135 -30.21 -0.97 8.63
CA GLU A 135 -30.14 -2.35 8.15
C GLU A 135 -29.46 -3.26 9.17
N VAL A 136 -30.23 -4.10 9.86
CA VAL A 136 -29.74 -4.89 11.01
C VAL A 136 -28.86 -6.08 10.60
N ASN A 137 -28.98 -6.57 9.36
CA ASN A 137 -28.54 -7.94 8.98
C ASN A 137 -27.24 -8.05 8.18
N LYS A 138 -26.58 -6.96 7.76
CA LYS A 138 -25.32 -7.02 7.00
C LYS A 138 -24.17 -6.37 7.79
N GLU A 139 -23.07 -7.09 7.95
CA GLU A 139 -21.82 -6.57 8.52
C GLU A 139 -21.05 -5.74 7.47
N ASP A 140 -20.32 -4.72 7.92
CA ASP A 140 -19.40 -3.94 7.07
C ASP A 140 -18.40 -4.89 6.40
N ARG A 141 -18.27 -4.78 5.08
CA ARG A 141 -17.42 -5.70 4.29
C ARG A 141 -16.90 -5.04 3.03
N TRP A 142 -15.80 -5.58 2.53
CA TRP A 142 -15.21 -5.22 1.25
C TRP A 142 -15.47 -6.32 0.23
N GLU A 143 -15.77 -5.92 -1.00
CA GLU A 143 -15.90 -6.84 -2.13
C GLU A 143 -15.03 -6.36 -3.30
N MET A 144 -14.24 -7.27 -3.87
CA MET A 144 -13.38 -6.96 -5.00
C MET A 144 -14.22 -6.82 -6.27
N LEU A 145 -14.12 -5.66 -6.91
CA LEU A 145 -14.78 -5.38 -8.18
C LEU A 145 -13.92 -5.81 -9.38
N TRP A 146 -12.62 -5.63 -9.28
CA TRP A 146 -11.69 -5.93 -10.37
C TRP A 146 -10.28 -6.21 -9.84
N GLU A 147 -9.58 -7.13 -10.49
CA GLU A 147 -8.14 -7.38 -10.32
C GLU A 147 -7.49 -7.59 -11.69
N GLY A 148 -6.29 -7.04 -11.88
CA GLY A 148 -5.48 -7.26 -13.06
C GLY A 148 -4.01 -6.93 -12.85
N GLU A 149 -3.16 -7.47 -13.72
CA GLU A 149 -1.72 -7.20 -13.72
C GLU A 149 -1.43 -5.73 -14.02
N PRO A 150 -0.33 -5.14 -13.48
CA PRO A 150 0.07 -3.80 -13.85
C PRO A 150 0.35 -3.74 -15.37
N GLN A 151 0.05 -2.60 -15.97
CA GLN A 151 0.08 -2.34 -17.40
C GLN A 151 1.07 -1.21 -17.69
N ILE A 152 1.48 -1.07 -18.96
CA ILE A 152 2.30 0.05 -19.43
C ILE A 152 1.52 0.74 -20.53
N ALA A 153 1.22 2.02 -20.36
CA ALA A 153 0.71 2.88 -21.42
C ALA A 153 1.68 4.02 -21.69
N ARG A 154 1.83 4.40 -22.97
CA ARG A 154 2.76 5.46 -23.41
C ARG A 154 2.18 6.87 -23.37
N HIS A 155 0.87 7.00 -23.17
CA HIS A 155 0.13 8.26 -23.18
C HIS A 155 -0.94 8.23 -22.10
N ALA A 156 -1.57 9.38 -21.84
CA ALA A 156 -2.68 9.50 -20.92
C ALA A 156 -3.80 8.54 -21.34
N ARG A 157 -4.47 7.93 -20.37
CA ARG A 157 -5.49 6.92 -20.64
C ARG A 157 -6.67 7.05 -19.70
N LEU A 158 -7.83 6.77 -20.25
CA LEU A 158 -9.06 6.55 -19.49
C LEU A 158 -9.20 5.06 -19.22
N PHE A 159 -8.83 4.63 -18.03
CA PHE A 159 -8.90 3.23 -17.65
C PHE A 159 -10.30 2.89 -17.13
N SER A 160 -11.02 2.03 -17.85
CA SER A 160 -12.35 1.55 -17.45
C SER A 160 -12.42 0.03 -17.61
N PRO A 161 -12.04 -0.74 -16.58
CA PRO A 161 -12.11 -2.20 -16.65
C PRO A 161 -13.56 -2.70 -16.53
N ASP A 162 -13.82 -3.91 -17.03
CA ASP A 162 -15.04 -4.64 -16.73
C ASP A 162 -15.05 -5.05 -15.25
N ILE A 163 -16.05 -4.57 -14.50
CA ILE A 163 -16.15 -4.81 -13.06
C ILE A 163 -17.17 -5.91 -12.74
N LYS A 164 -16.91 -6.65 -11.66
CA LYS A 164 -17.86 -7.58 -11.06
C LYS A 164 -19.07 -6.81 -10.54
N HIS A 165 -20.27 -7.27 -10.89
CA HIS A 165 -21.52 -6.74 -10.32
C HIS A 165 -21.65 -7.15 -8.85
N ILE A 166 -22.00 -6.18 -8.01
CA ILE A 166 -22.27 -6.38 -6.58
C ILE A 166 -23.74 -6.15 -6.26
N ASN A 167 -24.21 -6.78 -5.19
CA ASN A 167 -25.61 -6.74 -4.76
C ASN A 167 -25.88 -5.75 -3.62
N PHE A 168 -25.02 -4.74 -3.48
CA PHE A 168 -25.19 -3.66 -2.51
C PHE A 168 -24.73 -2.33 -3.11
N PRO A 169 -25.31 -1.20 -2.65
CA PRO A 169 -24.84 0.11 -3.08
C PRO A 169 -23.57 0.48 -2.32
N THR A 170 -22.62 1.11 -3.01
CA THR A 170 -21.39 1.63 -2.40
C THR A 170 -21.19 3.10 -2.75
N ARG A 171 -20.53 3.81 -1.83
CA ARG A 171 -20.00 5.17 -2.03
C ARG A 171 -18.54 5.29 -1.60
N LEU A 172 -17.88 4.16 -1.35
CA LEU A 172 -16.50 4.10 -0.88
C LEU A 172 -15.78 3.02 -1.68
N LEU A 173 -14.79 3.45 -2.46
CA LEU A 173 -13.94 2.56 -3.23
C LEU A 173 -12.51 2.60 -2.68
N ARG A 174 -11.83 1.46 -2.70
CA ARG A 174 -10.37 1.38 -2.59
C ARG A 174 -9.79 1.07 -3.96
N ILE A 175 -8.78 1.81 -4.36
CA ILE A 175 -7.97 1.54 -5.55
C ILE A 175 -6.56 1.17 -5.06
N GLU A 176 -6.05 0.02 -5.50
CA GLU A 176 -4.70 -0.45 -5.15
C GLU A 176 -3.77 -0.38 -6.35
N PHE A 177 -2.48 -0.16 -6.06
CA PHE A 177 -1.45 0.12 -7.05
C PHE A 177 -0.26 -0.82 -6.97
N ASP A 178 0.18 -1.31 -8.13
CA ASP A 178 1.46 -1.97 -8.33
C ASP A 178 2.31 -1.10 -9.27
N HIS A 179 3.52 -0.81 -8.83
CA HIS A 179 4.45 0.07 -9.55
C HIS A 179 5.61 -0.69 -10.19
N THR A 180 5.67 -2.03 -10.08
CA THR A 180 6.81 -2.86 -10.52
C THR A 180 7.14 -2.70 -12.01
N LYS A 181 6.14 -2.48 -12.86
CA LYS A 181 6.31 -2.31 -14.32
C LYS A 181 6.46 -0.86 -14.76
N LEU A 182 6.29 0.09 -13.86
CA LEU A 182 6.39 1.50 -14.20
C LEU A 182 7.83 1.97 -14.07
N ASP A 183 8.34 2.59 -15.14
CA ASP A 183 9.70 3.13 -15.12
C ASP A 183 9.84 4.32 -14.16
N TYR A 184 8.74 5.03 -13.86
CA TYR A 184 8.69 6.24 -13.04
C TYR A 184 7.36 6.36 -12.30
N TYR A 185 7.13 7.43 -11.53
CA TYR A 185 5.86 7.59 -10.81
C TYR A 185 4.68 7.82 -11.75
N THR A 186 3.53 7.39 -11.25
CA THR A 186 2.22 7.42 -11.92
C THR A 186 1.40 8.59 -11.40
N GLU A 187 0.54 9.16 -12.24
CA GLU A 187 -0.35 10.26 -11.87
C GLU A 187 -1.80 10.01 -12.27
N LEU A 188 -2.71 10.32 -11.35
CA LEU A 188 -4.15 10.24 -11.53
C LEU A 188 -4.81 11.61 -11.41
N ASP A 189 -5.64 12.00 -12.36
CA ASP A 189 -6.35 13.28 -12.37
C ASP A 189 -7.74 13.16 -11.71
N ALA A 190 -8.47 12.08 -11.95
CA ALA A 190 -9.81 11.89 -11.40
C ALA A 190 -10.25 10.42 -11.41
N VAL A 191 -11.32 10.12 -10.66
CA VAL A 191 -12.07 8.86 -10.76
C VAL A 191 -13.56 9.16 -10.88
N LEU A 192 -14.21 8.53 -11.86
CA LEU A 192 -15.65 8.58 -12.06
C LEU A 192 -16.26 7.23 -11.68
N LEU A 193 -17.30 7.28 -10.85
CA LEU A 193 -18.16 6.17 -10.51
C LEU A 193 -19.50 6.33 -11.21
N VAL A 194 -19.92 5.31 -11.95
CA VAL A 194 -21.25 5.24 -12.56
C VAL A 194 -22.00 4.04 -12.01
N GLY A 195 -23.22 4.29 -11.52
CA GLY A 195 -24.05 3.24 -10.93
C GLY A 195 -25.52 3.59 -10.88
N LEU A 196 -26.34 2.62 -10.47
CA LEU A 196 -27.79 2.78 -10.31
C LEU A 196 -28.16 2.93 -8.83
N LYS A 197 -29.31 3.53 -8.52
CA LYS A 197 -29.89 3.50 -7.16
C LYS A 197 -30.57 2.19 -6.78
N ILE A 198 -30.95 1.43 -7.80
CA ILE A 198 -31.55 0.10 -7.67
C ILE A 198 -30.54 -0.97 -8.06
N PRO A 199 -30.64 -2.19 -7.49
CA PRO A 199 -29.79 -3.30 -7.90
C PRO A 199 -29.86 -3.49 -9.42
N VAL A 200 -28.71 -3.70 -10.05
CA VAL A 200 -28.66 -4.23 -11.40
C VAL A 200 -29.19 -5.67 -11.29
N LEU A 201 -30.45 -5.88 -11.64
CA LEU A 201 -31.04 -7.22 -11.67
C LEU A 201 -30.26 -8.03 -12.73
N CYS A 202 -29.49 -9.03 -12.28
CA CYS A 202 -29.00 -10.06 -13.19
C CYS A 202 -30.20 -10.70 -13.87
N SER A 203 -30.21 -10.66 -15.19
CA SER A 203 -31.23 -11.22 -16.05
C SER A 203 -31.30 -12.74 -15.88
N ASP A 204 -32.22 -13.21 -15.05
CA ASP A 204 -32.82 -14.55 -15.16
C ASP A 204 -34.33 -14.54 -14.88
N SER A 205 -34.96 -13.36 -14.78
CA SER A 205 -36.37 -13.28 -14.39
C SER A 205 -37.16 -12.16 -15.07
N TYR A 206 -37.08 -12.02 -16.40
CA TYR A 206 -38.12 -11.32 -17.17
C TYR A 206 -38.18 -11.89 -18.60
N ASN A 207 -38.84 -13.05 -18.75
CA ASN A 207 -39.50 -13.39 -20.00
C ASN A 207 -40.79 -12.54 -20.06
N ASN A 208 -40.70 -11.34 -20.63
CA ASN A 208 -41.84 -10.63 -21.21
C ASN A 208 -41.30 -9.63 -22.25
N GLU A 209 -41.72 -9.80 -23.50
CA GLU A 209 -41.11 -9.26 -24.72
C GLU A 209 -41.26 -7.75 -24.96
N GLU A 210 -41.85 -6.95 -24.06
CA GLU A 210 -42.11 -5.52 -24.34
C GLU A 210 -41.10 -4.52 -23.73
N GLY A 211 -40.12 -4.98 -22.94
CA GLY A 211 -39.10 -4.11 -22.33
C GLY A 211 -37.75 -4.06 -23.07
N LEU A 212 -37.50 -4.98 -24.01
CA LEU A 212 -36.18 -5.20 -24.61
C LEU A 212 -35.87 -4.40 -25.88
N GLU A 213 -36.86 -3.73 -26.49
CA GLU A 213 -36.64 -2.97 -27.73
C GLU A 213 -35.98 -1.59 -27.50
N LYS A 214 -36.03 -1.02 -26.28
CA LYS A 214 -35.44 0.31 -26.01
C LYS A 214 -34.00 0.32 -25.48
N LEU A 215 -33.43 -0.84 -25.13
CA LEU A 215 -32.03 -0.97 -24.66
C LEU A 215 -31.07 -1.53 -25.72
N HIS A 216 -31.58 -1.93 -26.88
CA HIS A 216 -30.81 -2.63 -27.92
C HIS A 216 -30.02 -1.73 -28.90
N LEU A 217 -30.04 -0.40 -28.72
CA LEU A 217 -29.47 0.55 -29.70
C LEU A 217 -28.12 1.21 -29.31
N LEU A 218 -27.48 0.83 -28.20
CA LEU A 218 -26.21 1.45 -27.77
C LEU A 218 -25.05 0.52 -27.43
N ALA A 219 -25.13 -0.78 -27.68
CA ALA A 219 -23.96 -1.64 -27.50
C ALA A 219 -24.01 -2.90 -28.38
N SER A 220 -23.31 -2.87 -29.52
CA SER A 220 -22.81 -4.05 -30.25
C SER A 220 -22.02 -3.59 -31.49
N PRO A 221 -20.99 -4.34 -31.97
CA PRO A 221 -21.13 -5.77 -32.21
C PRO A 221 -19.93 -6.71 -31.95
N SER A 222 -20.32 -7.98 -31.83
CA SER A 222 -19.55 -9.23 -32.03
C SER A 222 -18.82 -9.76 -30.78
N LYS A 223 -18.88 -11.03 -30.39
CA LYS A 223 -19.11 -12.30 -31.10
C LYS A 223 -19.92 -13.29 -30.23
N SER A 224 -20.64 -14.20 -30.89
CA SER A 224 -21.52 -15.19 -30.26
C SER A 224 -20.81 -16.22 -29.38
N VAL A 225 -21.38 -16.47 -28.20
CA VAL A 225 -21.05 -17.52 -27.21
C VAL A 225 -21.24 -18.96 -27.74
N CYS A 226 -21.82 -19.13 -28.92
CA CYS A 226 -22.14 -20.45 -29.49
C CYS A 226 -20.95 -21.23 -30.10
N SER A 227 -19.75 -20.63 -30.21
CA SER A 227 -18.55 -21.34 -30.71
C SER A 227 -17.69 -21.98 -29.60
N LEU A 228 -17.74 -21.47 -28.37
CA LEU A 228 -16.99 -22.00 -27.22
C LEU A 228 -17.51 -23.36 -26.74
N THR A 229 -18.82 -23.60 -26.89
CA THR A 229 -19.46 -24.84 -26.43
C THR A 229 -19.01 -26.07 -27.23
N LYS A 230 -18.57 -25.89 -28.49
CA LYS A 230 -18.07 -26.98 -29.34
C LYS A 230 -16.59 -27.28 -29.12
N GLU A 231 -15.79 -26.31 -28.70
CA GLU A 231 -14.38 -26.50 -28.36
C GLU A 231 -14.23 -27.13 -26.95
N ILE A 232 -15.10 -26.77 -26.01
CA ILE A 232 -15.13 -27.32 -24.63
C ILE A 232 -15.48 -28.82 -24.60
N MET A 233 -16.40 -29.27 -25.46
CA MET A 233 -16.71 -30.70 -25.58
C MET A 233 -15.60 -31.51 -26.25
N ARG A 234 -14.62 -30.86 -26.90
CA ARG A 234 -13.52 -31.51 -27.62
C ARG A 234 -12.28 -31.77 -26.75
N LEU A 235 -12.19 -31.17 -25.55
CA LEU A 235 -10.96 -31.13 -24.74
C LEU A 235 -10.83 -32.18 -23.62
N GLN A 236 -11.81 -33.09 -23.41
CA GLN A 236 -11.77 -34.17 -22.40
C GLN A 236 -10.97 -33.83 -21.12
N MET A 237 -11.33 -32.73 -20.43
CA MET A 237 -10.65 -32.31 -19.21
C MET A 237 -11.17 -33.09 -17.99
N HIS A 238 -10.69 -34.33 -17.84
CA HIS A 238 -10.80 -35.11 -16.62
C HIS A 238 -9.82 -34.66 -15.53
N ASN A 239 -9.52 -33.36 -15.38
CA ASN A 239 -8.59 -32.89 -14.34
C ASN A 239 -8.94 -31.49 -13.80
N ILE A 240 -9.31 -31.52 -12.51
CA ILE A 240 -9.31 -30.50 -11.45
C ILE A 240 -10.22 -29.26 -11.66
N PRO A 241 -11.26 -29.05 -10.83
CA PRO A 241 -12.03 -27.81 -10.84
C PRO A 241 -11.37 -26.71 -10.00
N PRO A 242 -11.22 -25.47 -10.52
CA PRO A 242 -11.03 -24.26 -9.74
C PRO A 242 -12.36 -23.51 -9.69
N GLN A 243 -13.14 -23.69 -8.62
CA GLN A 243 -14.26 -22.81 -8.25
C GLN A 243 -14.82 -23.24 -6.90
N VAL A 244 -14.09 -22.94 -5.84
CA VAL A 244 -14.70 -22.71 -4.53
C VAL A 244 -14.72 -21.20 -4.36
N ASN A 245 -15.90 -20.62 -4.16
CA ASN A 245 -16.00 -19.22 -3.75
C ASN A 245 -15.44 -19.13 -2.33
N ILE A 246 -14.12 -18.91 -2.24
CA ILE A 246 -13.35 -18.88 -0.98
C ILE A 246 -13.95 -17.87 0.00
N GLU A 247 -14.55 -16.81 -0.52
CA GLU A 247 -15.14 -15.72 0.25
C GLU A 247 -16.42 -16.16 0.97
N GLU A 248 -17.35 -16.76 0.22
CA GLU A 248 -18.61 -17.29 0.76
C GLU A 248 -18.38 -18.53 1.64
N THR A 249 -17.37 -19.35 1.31
CA THR A 249 -16.97 -20.53 2.09
C THR A 249 -16.22 -20.15 3.38
N LEU A 250 -15.53 -19.02 3.44
CA LEU A 250 -14.90 -18.53 4.67
C LEU A 250 -15.90 -17.82 5.57
N THR A 251 -16.78 -16.98 5.02
CA THR A 251 -17.75 -16.21 5.81
C THR A 251 -18.87 -17.10 6.38
N ASN A 252 -19.42 -18.04 5.60
CA ASN A 252 -20.46 -18.94 6.09
C ASN A 252 -19.91 -19.98 7.08
N PHE A 253 -18.67 -20.43 6.89
CA PHE A 253 -17.98 -21.35 7.80
C PHE A 253 -17.56 -20.70 9.13
N LEU A 254 -17.19 -19.41 9.13
CA LEU A 254 -16.86 -18.67 10.37
C LEU A 254 -18.10 -18.32 11.20
N ALA A 255 -19.31 -18.32 10.61
CA ALA A 255 -20.54 -17.92 11.29
C ALA A 255 -21.35 -19.11 11.84
N GLU A 256 -21.50 -20.18 11.07
CA GLU A 256 -22.32 -21.35 11.44
C GLU A 256 -21.47 -22.46 12.08
N ASP A 257 -20.33 -22.83 11.48
CA ASP A 257 -19.48 -23.93 11.99
C ASP A 257 -18.63 -23.51 13.19
N TYR A 258 -18.31 -22.23 13.38
CA TYR A 258 -17.62 -21.74 14.59
C TYR A 258 -18.48 -21.91 15.86
N LYS A 259 -19.81 -21.76 15.75
CA LYS A 259 -20.73 -21.99 16.87
C LYS A 259 -20.96 -23.47 17.11
N GLN A 260 -21.01 -24.27 16.05
CA GLN A 260 -21.14 -25.73 16.18
C GLN A 260 -19.85 -26.36 16.72
N LEU A 261 -18.67 -25.87 16.31
CA LEU A 261 -17.37 -26.27 16.82
C LEU A 261 -17.14 -25.78 18.27
N LEU A 262 -17.56 -24.56 18.64
CA LEU A 262 -17.55 -24.10 20.03
C LEU A 262 -18.45 -24.98 20.91
N LYS A 263 -19.61 -25.38 20.41
CA LYS A 263 -20.53 -26.27 21.10
C LYS A 263 -19.95 -27.69 21.24
N GLU A 264 -19.26 -28.20 20.22
CA GLU A 264 -18.53 -29.48 20.29
C GLU A 264 -17.29 -29.41 21.20
N LEU A 265 -16.61 -28.27 21.29
CA LEU A 265 -15.49 -28.02 22.20
C LEU A 265 -15.96 -27.82 23.66
N GLU A 266 -17.15 -27.24 23.87
CA GLU A 266 -17.82 -27.15 25.17
C GLU A 266 -18.35 -28.53 25.62
N ASP A 267 -18.89 -29.33 24.70
CA ASP A 267 -19.38 -30.69 24.97
C ASP A 267 -18.24 -31.71 25.20
N THR A 268 -17.01 -31.43 24.74
CA THR A 268 -15.83 -32.32 24.92
C THR A 268 -14.89 -31.92 26.06
N GLY A 269 -15.10 -30.79 26.73
CA GLY A 269 -14.40 -30.45 27.98
C GLY A 269 -12.86 -30.44 27.91
N ALA A 270 -12.27 -30.29 26.72
CA ALA A 270 -10.83 -30.40 26.52
C ALA A 270 -10.12 -29.04 26.62
N PHE A 271 -10.15 -28.44 27.82
CA PHE A 271 -9.16 -27.45 28.22
C PHE A 271 -8.42 -27.98 29.46
N LEU A 272 -7.19 -28.46 29.19
CA LEU A 272 -6.10 -28.63 30.16
C LEU A 272 -6.39 -29.51 31.38
N THR A 273 -6.21 -30.82 31.26
CA THR A 273 -5.42 -31.64 32.20
C THR A 273 -5.19 -33.03 31.59
N GLY A 274 -4.02 -33.61 31.83
CA GLY A 274 -3.47 -34.71 31.05
C GLY A 274 -4.37 -35.94 30.90
N ALA A 275 -4.53 -36.37 29.64
CA ALA A 275 -4.47 -37.76 29.23
C ALA A 275 -4.09 -37.78 27.74
N LEU A 276 -3.11 -38.61 27.39
CA LEU A 276 -2.79 -38.98 26.02
C LEU A 276 -3.98 -39.76 25.44
N GLU A 277 -5.05 -39.08 25.03
CA GLU A 277 -5.91 -39.66 24.00
C GLU A 277 -5.07 -39.67 22.74
N GLU A 278 -4.69 -40.87 22.28
CA GLU A 278 -4.01 -41.05 21.00
C GLU A 278 -4.83 -40.34 19.92
N ILE A 279 -4.33 -39.19 19.45
CA ILE A 279 -4.94 -38.45 18.36
C ILE A 279 -5.10 -39.43 17.22
N ASP A 280 -6.34 -39.67 16.80
CA ASP A 280 -6.63 -40.64 15.76
C ASP A 280 -5.98 -40.21 14.43
N ARG A 281 -4.79 -40.75 14.18
CA ARG A 281 -4.02 -40.55 12.95
C ARG A 281 -4.62 -41.31 11.77
N SER A 282 -5.50 -42.30 12.01
CA SER A 282 -5.96 -43.23 10.97
C SER A 282 -6.69 -42.54 9.81
N ASN A 283 -7.36 -41.42 10.13
CA ASN A 283 -8.11 -40.61 9.17
C ASN A 283 -7.25 -39.57 8.39
N SER A 284 -5.92 -39.60 8.55
CA SER A 284 -4.98 -38.74 7.80
C SER A 284 -4.38 -39.41 6.56
N GLY A 285 -4.81 -40.62 6.20
CA GLY A 285 -4.32 -41.32 5.02
C GLY A 285 -2.80 -41.52 5.03
N LEU A 286 -2.12 -41.16 3.93
CA LEU A 286 -0.66 -41.29 3.83
C LEU A 286 0.10 -40.34 4.77
N PHE A 287 -0.51 -39.20 5.17
CA PHE A 287 0.12 -38.28 6.12
C PHE A 287 0.26 -38.90 7.53
N ALA A 288 -0.57 -39.89 7.87
CA ALA A 288 -0.43 -40.65 9.11
C ALA A 288 0.91 -41.39 9.23
N LYS A 289 1.61 -41.60 8.09
CA LYS A 289 2.91 -42.27 8.03
C LYS A 289 4.09 -41.31 8.20
N LEU A 290 3.85 -39.99 8.16
CA LEU A 290 4.88 -38.98 8.33
C LEU A 290 4.95 -38.55 9.80
N PRO A 291 6.15 -38.23 10.33
CA PRO A 291 6.28 -37.53 11.61
C PRO A 291 5.61 -36.16 11.55
N ASP A 292 5.05 -35.71 12.67
CA ASP A 292 4.31 -34.44 12.78
C ASP A 292 5.21 -33.26 12.41
N GLU A 293 6.49 -33.31 12.76
CA GLU A 293 7.50 -32.31 12.41
C GLU A 293 7.70 -32.20 10.90
N THR A 294 7.57 -33.33 10.17
CA THR A 294 7.64 -33.32 8.71
C THR A 294 6.41 -32.65 8.12
N VAL A 295 5.23 -32.91 8.68
CA VAL A 295 3.98 -32.27 8.22
C VAL A 295 3.96 -30.78 8.57
N LEU A 296 4.45 -30.38 9.74
CA LEU A 296 4.63 -28.98 10.12
C LEU A 296 5.59 -28.27 9.16
N ASN A 297 6.71 -28.90 8.79
CA ASN A 297 7.62 -28.35 7.80
C ASN A 297 6.99 -28.28 6.39
N ILE A 298 6.03 -29.15 6.04
CA ILE A 298 5.24 -28.99 4.81
C ILE A 298 4.30 -27.78 4.97
N PHE A 299 3.62 -27.66 6.11
CA PHE A 299 2.67 -26.59 6.38
C PHE A 299 3.32 -25.21 6.47
N SER A 300 4.61 -25.13 6.85
CA SER A 300 5.32 -23.84 6.87
C SER A 300 5.48 -23.20 5.49
N TYR A 301 5.30 -23.95 4.40
CA TYR A 301 5.26 -23.41 3.04
C TYR A 301 3.87 -22.90 2.62
N LEU A 302 2.84 -23.17 3.42
CA LEU A 302 1.47 -22.76 3.10
C LEU A 302 1.21 -21.32 3.52
N ASP A 303 0.35 -20.65 2.76
CA ASP A 303 -0.21 -19.36 3.17
C ASP A 303 -1.25 -19.53 4.29
N LEU A 304 -1.59 -18.41 4.94
CA LEU A 304 -2.54 -18.43 6.05
C LEU A 304 -3.92 -18.99 5.63
N ALA A 305 -4.38 -18.71 4.42
CA ALA A 305 -5.67 -19.21 3.93
C ALA A 305 -5.66 -20.74 3.78
N SER A 306 -4.59 -21.29 3.24
CA SER A 306 -4.35 -22.72 3.03
C SER A 306 -4.16 -23.44 4.36
N LEU A 307 -3.47 -22.85 5.33
CA LEU A 307 -3.41 -23.35 6.71
C LEU A 307 -4.81 -23.42 7.33
N CYS A 308 -5.64 -22.39 7.12
CA CYS A 308 -7.02 -22.41 7.59
C CYS A 308 -7.85 -23.52 6.93
N GLN A 309 -7.57 -23.88 5.67
CA GLN A 309 -8.23 -25.02 5.02
C GLN A 309 -7.70 -26.36 5.54
N CYS A 310 -6.39 -26.48 5.75
CA CYS A 310 -5.78 -27.67 6.36
C CYS A 310 -6.41 -27.97 7.71
N ALA A 311 -6.64 -26.93 8.53
CA ALA A 311 -7.26 -27.08 9.84
C ALA A 311 -8.69 -27.67 9.83
N LYS A 312 -9.33 -27.78 8.66
CA LYS A 312 -10.68 -28.33 8.46
C LYS A 312 -10.69 -29.77 7.96
N VAL A 313 -9.54 -30.33 7.59
CA VAL A 313 -9.47 -31.65 6.93
C VAL A 313 -9.84 -32.76 7.91
N ASN A 314 -9.18 -32.80 9.07
CA ASN A 314 -9.46 -33.74 10.16
C ASN A 314 -8.83 -33.22 11.47
N ARG A 315 -9.04 -33.91 12.60
CA ARG A 315 -8.51 -33.52 13.92
C ARG A 315 -6.98 -33.42 13.98
N HIS A 316 -6.28 -34.32 13.29
CA HIS A 316 -4.80 -34.32 13.26
C HIS A 316 -4.27 -33.10 12.48
N PHE A 317 -4.81 -32.83 11.30
CA PHE A 317 -4.49 -31.63 10.53
C PHE A 317 -4.90 -30.36 11.25
N HIS A 318 -6.01 -30.37 12.00
CA HIS A 318 -6.40 -29.24 12.85
C HIS A 318 -5.33 -28.91 13.87
N MET A 319 -4.87 -29.89 14.64
CA MET A 319 -3.79 -29.71 15.61
C MET A 319 -2.52 -29.16 14.95
N LEU A 320 -2.09 -29.75 13.83
CA LEU A 320 -0.86 -29.34 13.16
C LEU A 320 -0.97 -27.95 12.52
N ALA A 321 -2.09 -27.65 11.87
CA ALA A 321 -2.30 -26.37 11.21
C ALA A 321 -2.55 -25.22 12.20
N THR A 322 -2.89 -25.50 13.46
CA THR A 322 -3.01 -24.49 14.53
C THR A 322 -1.77 -24.41 15.44
N ASP A 323 -0.73 -25.20 15.15
CA ASP A 323 0.51 -25.20 15.93
C ASP A 323 1.22 -23.84 15.88
N SER A 324 1.59 -23.33 17.05
CA SER A 324 2.19 -22.01 17.22
C SER A 324 3.50 -21.78 16.47
N LEU A 325 4.23 -22.84 16.11
CA LEU A 325 5.45 -22.76 15.32
C LEU A 325 5.20 -22.29 13.88
N LEU A 326 3.98 -22.46 13.36
CA LEU A 326 3.59 -21.94 12.05
C LEU A 326 3.25 -20.45 12.07
N TYR A 327 3.16 -19.85 13.27
CA TYR A 327 2.68 -18.49 13.51
C TYR A 327 3.74 -17.61 14.17
N THR A 328 5.03 -17.95 14.03
CA THR A 328 6.14 -17.12 14.55
C THR A 328 6.31 -15.83 13.75
N GLU A 329 5.91 -15.84 12.48
CA GLU A 329 5.88 -14.67 11.61
C GLU A 329 4.52 -14.61 10.92
N ILE A 330 3.83 -13.48 11.00
CA ILE A 330 2.48 -13.31 10.44
C ILE A 330 2.44 -12.03 9.62
N ASN A 331 1.92 -12.16 8.40
CA ASN A 331 1.57 -11.04 7.55
C ASN A 331 0.08 -11.05 7.22
N LEU A 332 -0.66 -10.10 7.78
CA LEU A 332 -2.08 -9.92 7.56
C LEU A 332 -2.40 -8.81 6.54
N LYS A 333 -1.39 -8.05 6.07
CA LYS A 333 -1.58 -6.98 5.08
C LYS A 333 -2.28 -7.46 3.80
N PRO A 334 -1.96 -8.62 3.18
CA PRO A 334 -2.71 -9.12 2.02
C PRO A 334 -4.19 -9.39 2.31
N TYR A 335 -4.53 -9.63 3.57
CA TYR A 335 -5.88 -9.95 4.04
C TYR A 335 -6.57 -8.76 4.71
N TRP A 336 -6.06 -7.53 4.54
CA TRP A 336 -6.53 -6.32 5.23
C TRP A 336 -8.06 -6.16 5.22
N HIS A 337 -8.71 -6.57 4.14
CA HIS A 337 -10.15 -6.46 3.91
C HIS A 337 -11.00 -7.45 4.73
N ARG A 338 -10.37 -8.46 5.35
CA ARG A 338 -11.01 -9.49 6.20
C ARG A 338 -10.58 -9.44 7.67
N VAL A 339 -9.52 -8.70 7.98
CA VAL A 339 -8.98 -8.64 9.34
C VAL A 339 -9.90 -7.79 10.20
N ASN A 340 -10.47 -8.42 11.23
CA ASN A 340 -11.33 -7.79 12.21
C ASN A 340 -11.09 -8.34 13.62
N ASP A 341 -11.80 -7.81 14.61
CA ASP A 341 -11.67 -8.21 16.01
C ASP A 341 -11.86 -9.71 16.24
N LYS A 342 -12.84 -10.33 15.57
CA LYS A 342 -13.12 -11.77 15.70
C LYS A 342 -11.92 -12.58 15.21
N MET A 343 -11.31 -12.17 14.08
CA MET A 343 -10.12 -12.81 13.55
C MET A 343 -8.92 -12.66 14.48
N LEU A 344 -8.63 -11.45 14.97
CA LEU A 344 -7.53 -11.22 15.91
C LEU A 344 -7.68 -12.07 17.17
N LYS A 345 -8.89 -12.14 17.74
CA LYS A 345 -9.17 -12.95 18.91
C LYS A 345 -8.92 -14.44 18.66
N SER A 346 -9.35 -14.96 17.51
CA SER A 346 -9.09 -16.36 17.13
C SER A 346 -7.60 -16.63 16.95
N LEU A 347 -6.87 -15.68 16.37
CA LEU A 347 -5.45 -15.80 16.08
C LEU A 347 -4.58 -15.78 17.34
N SER A 348 -4.97 -15.02 18.38
CA SER A 348 -4.25 -14.94 19.67
C SER A 348 -3.88 -16.31 20.25
N ASN A 349 -4.75 -17.31 20.11
CA ASN A 349 -4.52 -18.64 20.68
C ASN A 349 -3.37 -19.40 20.00
N ARG A 350 -3.07 -19.06 18.75
CA ARG A 350 -2.02 -19.69 17.93
C ARG A 350 -0.69 -18.93 18.01
N CYS A 351 -0.72 -17.68 18.46
CA CYS A 351 0.41 -16.75 18.38
C CYS A 351 1.31 -16.71 19.62
N GLN A 352 1.43 -17.81 20.37
CA GLN A 352 2.22 -17.86 21.62
C GLN A 352 3.73 -17.62 21.40
N HIS A 353 4.22 -17.90 20.19
CA HIS A 353 5.61 -17.72 19.78
C HIS A 353 5.80 -16.64 18.71
N LEU A 354 4.84 -15.73 18.57
CA LEU A 354 4.86 -14.68 17.56
C LEU A 354 6.04 -13.72 17.78
N ALA A 355 6.92 -13.65 16.78
CA ALA A 355 8.09 -12.78 16.75
C ALA A 355 7.94 -11.61 15.77
N LYS A 356 7.20 -11.79 14.67
CA LYS A 356 7.00 -10.75 13.65
C LYS A 356 5.54 -10.65 13.25
N LEU A 357 4.98 -9.45 13.31
CA LEU A 357 3.60 -9.18 12.94
C LEU A 357 3.52 -7.99 11.99
N ASP A 358 2.88 -8.19 10.84
CA ASP A 358 2.46 -7.14 9.94
C ASP A 358 0.93 -7.06 9.89
N LEU A 359 0.41 -5.96 10.43
CA LEU A 359 -1.01 -5.59 10.43
C LEU A 359 -1.29 -4.37 9.54
N SER A 360 -0.33 -3.99 8.69
CA SER A 360 -0.47 -2.81 7.83
C SER A 360 -1.77 -2.87 7.02
N TRP A 361 -2.45 -1.73 6.92
CA TRP A 361 -3.72 -1.49 6.21
C TRP A 361 -4.94 -2.18 6.82
N CYS A 362 -4.78 -2.92 7.92
CA CYS A 362 -5.86 -3.65 8.57
C CYS A 362 -6.66 -2.73 9.53
N GLY A 363 -7.89 -3.12 9.83
CA GLY A 363 -8.68 -2.51 10.90
C GLY A 363 -9.30 -1.15 10.58
N SER A 364 -9.13 -0.64 9.36
CA SER A 364 -9.83 0.57 8.90
C SER A 364 -11.35 0.43 9.04
N TYR A 365 -12.04 1.56 9.17
CA TYR A 365 -13.50 1.62 9.28
C TYR A 365 -14.11 0.84 10.45
N GLY A 366 -13.35 0.69 11.54
CA GLY A 366 -13.85 0.09 12.79
C GLY A 366 -13.84 -1.44 12.81
N GLN A 367 -13.16 -2.08 11.84
CA GLN A 367 -13.02 -3.54 11.82
C GLN A 367 -12.17 -4.07 12.98
N ILE A 368 -11.21 -3.26 13.46
CA ILE A 368 -10.42 -3.57 14.66
C ILE A 368 -10.61 -2.48 15.70
N THR A 369 -10.94 -2.87 16.93
CA THR A 369 -10.99 -1.95 18.07
C THR A 369 -9.64 -1.87 18.76
N THR A 370 -9.35 -0.70 19.35
CA THR A 370 -8.16 -0.53 20.19
C THR A 370 -8.09 -1.62 21.27
N GLN A 371 -9.19 -1.90 21.98
CA GLN A 371 -9.19 -2.87 23.07
C GLN A 371 -8.80 -4.28 22.60
N GLN A 372 -9.34 -4.75 21.47
CA GLN A 372 -9.02 -6.07 20.96
C GLN A 372 -7.55 -6.20 20.55
N PHE A 373 -6.94 -5.12 20.05
CA PHE A 373 -5.51 -5.08 19.78
C PHE A 373 -4.67 -5.11 21.07
N LEU A 374 -5.08 -4.39 22.12
CA LEU A 374 -4.41 -4.46 23.43
C LEU A 374 -4.44 -5.87 24.01
N ASP A 375 -5.61 -6.52 23.95
CA ASP A 375 -5.78 -7.90 24.40
C ASP A 375 -4.90 -8.86 23.59
N PHE A 376 -4.82 -8.69 22.27
CA PHE A 376 -3.93 -9.47 21.41
C PHE A 376 -2.46 -9.33 21.86
N LEU A 377 -1.99 -8.12 22.15
CA LEU A 377 -0.63 -7.88 22.62
C LEU A 377 -0.37 -8.53 23.98
N ASP A 378 -1.31 -8.49 24.92
CA ASP A 378 -1.13 -9.14 26.23
C ASP A 378 -0.91 -10.65 26.10
N HIS A 379 -1.55 -11.29 25.11
CA HIS A 379 -1.40 -12.72 24.83
C HIS A 379 -0.15 -13.06 24.00
N SER A 380 0.09 -12.32 22.92
CA SER A 380 1.04 -12.69 21.84
C SER A 380 2.24 -11.76 21.70
N GLY A 381 2.31 -10.67 22.48
CA GLY A 381 3.27 -9.59 22.27
C GLY A 381 4.65 -9.77 22.89
N LYS A 382 4.83 -10.70 23.84
CA LYS A 382 6.04 -10.79 24.68
C LYS A 382 7.33 -11.09 23.87
N LEU A 383 7.20 -11.85 22.79
CA LEU A 383 8.31 -12.26 21.93
C LEU A 383 8.42 -11.40 20.66
N LEU A 384 7.55 -10.39 20.49
CA LEU A 384 7.58 -9.53 19.31
C LEU A 384 8.89 -8.78 19.21
N THR A 385 9.49 -8.90 18.03
CA THR A 385 10.69 -8.21 17.58
C THR A 385 10.38 -7.25 16.43
N HIS A 386 9.37 -7.55 15.61
CA HIS A 386 8.96 -6.70 14.49
C HIS A 386 7.45 -6.49 14.51
N LEU A 387 7.02 -5.22 14.53
CA LEU A 387 5.61 -4.84 14.53
C LEU A 387 5.38 -3.74 13.49
N ARG A 388 4.64 -4.08 12.43
CA ARG A 388 4.26 -3.16 11.36
C ARG A 388 2.78 -2.84 11.44
N LEU A 389 2.46 -1.55 11.54
CA LEU A 389 1.11 -1.03 11.76
C LEU A 389 0.81 0.13 10.79
N ASP A 390 1.35 0.05 9.57
CA ASP A 390 1.23 1.13 8.59
C ASP A 390 -0.25 1.35 8.23
N CYS A 391 -0.74 2.58 8.30
CA CYS A 391 -2.11 3.00 8.01
C CYS A 391 -3.18 2.36 8.91
N CYS A 392 -2.83 1.94 10.13
CA CYS A 392 -3.79 1.39 11.09
C CYS A 392 -4.49 2.50 11.90
N ARG A 393 -5.71 2.90 11.50
CA ARG A 393 -6.44 4.03 12.11
C ARG A 393 -6.90 3.79 13.57
N PHE A 394 -6.93 2.54 14.04
CA PHE A 394 -7.31 2.19 15.43
C PHE A 394 -6.15 2.35 16.45
N ILE A 395 -4.93 2.65 15.97
CA ILE A 395 -3.75 2.83 16.82
C ILE A 395 -3.74 4.22 17.45
N ASN A 396 -3.58 4.26 18.77
CA ASN A 396 -3.52 5.48 19.58
C ASN A 396 -2.47 5.36 20.70
N ASP A 397 -2.38 6.36 21.57
CA ASP A 397 -1.36 6.41 22.64
C ASP A 397 -1.45 5.23 23.62
N PHE A 398 -2.66 4.69 23.87
CA PHE A 398 -2.82 3.50 24.71
C PHE A 398 -2.16 2.27 24.07
N CYS A 399 -2.23 2.15 22.74
CA CYS A 399 -1.52 1.11 22.00
C CYS A 399 -0.01 1.23 22.18
N LEU A 400 0.58 2.43 22.06
CA LEU A 400 2.02 2.61 22.27
C LEU A 400 2.45 2.35 23.72
N SER A 401 1.63 2.76 24.69
CA SER A 401 1.84 2.42 26.10
C SER A 401 1.87 0.91 26.30
N LYS A 402 0.91 0.18 25.74
CA LYS A 402 0.88 -1.29 25.82
C LYS A 402 2.06 -1.94 25.10
N ILE A 403 2.42 -1.47 23.90
CA ILE A 403 3.60 -1.96 23.16
C ILE A 403 4.86 -1.78 24.01
N SER A 404 5.09 -0.60 24.58
CA SER A 404 6.25 -0.34 25.43
C SER A 404 6.26 -1.20 26.69
N GLN A 405 5.10 -1.55 27.27
CA GLN A 405 4.99 -2.42 28.44
C GLN A 405 5.25 -3.90 28.12
N VAL A 406 4.73 -4.41 27.01
CA VAL A 406 4.73 -5.85 26.71
C VAL A 406 5.87 -6.27 25.77
N CYS A 407 6.11 -5.50 24.71
CA CYS A 407 7.00 -5.88 23.60
C CYS A 407 8.46 -5.48 23.89
N LYS A 408 9.06 -6.03 24.95
CA LYS A 408 10.41 -5.63 25.40
C LYS A 408 11.54 -5.98 24.43
N ASN A 409 11.29 -6.90 23.49
CA ASN A 409 12.26 -7.37 22.50
C ASN A 409 12.14 -6.65 21.15
N ILE A 410 11.32 -5.60 21.06
CA ILE A 410 11.03 -4.92 19.79
C ILE A 410 12.29 -4.28 19.19
N LYS A 411 12.44 -4.48 17.88
CA LYS A 411 13.54 -4.01 17.04
C LYS A 411 13.04 -3.18 15.87
N GLU A 412 11.91 -3.56 15.28
CA GLU A 412 11.26 -2.82 14.20
C GLU A 412 9.86 -2.39 14.64
N LEU A 413 9.60 -1.08 14.55
CA LEU A 413 8.27 -0.51 14.73
C LEU A 413 7.97 0.46 13.58
N THR A 414 6.90 0.18 12.84
CA THR A 414 6.42 1.06 11.76
C THR A 414 4.99 1.52 12.03
N LEU A 415 4.77 2.82 11.93
CA LEU A 415 3.53 3.52 12.26
C LEU A 415 3.15 4.51 11.14
N ARG A 416 3.49 4.17 9.88
CA ARG A 416 3.29 5.09 8.75
C ARG A 416 1.84 5.54 8.69
N ASN A 417 1.61 6.85 8.55
CA ASN A 417 0.28 7.44 8.41
C ASN A 417 -0.72 7.08 9.55
N CYS A 418 -0.23 6.79 10.77
CA CYS A 418 -1.06 6.60 11.96
C CYS A 418 -1.37 7.96 12.62
N SER A 419 -2.51 8.56 12.28
CA SER A 419 -2.87 9.94 12.64
C SER A 419 -3.38 10.16 14.08
N ASN A 420 -3.78 9.09 14.78
CA ASN A 420 -4.39 9.17 16.11
C ASN A 420 -3.37 9.10 17.27
N LEU A 421 -2.09 9.27 16.96
CA LEU A 421 -0.98 9.29 17.91
C LEU A 421 -0.61 10.72 18.29
N THR A 422 -0.33 10.94 19.57
CA THR A 422 0.15 12.22 20.09
C THR A 422 1.54 12.07 20.70
N ASN A 423 2.11 13.19 21.13
CA ASN A 423 3.43 13.24 21.73
C ASN A 423 3.55 12.33 22.97
N VAL A 424 2.48 12.19 23.76
CA VAL A 424 2.43 11.32 24.96
C VAL A 424 2.67 9.85 24.59
N GLY A 425 2.09 9.39 23.48
CA GLY A 425 2.31 8.03 22.98
C GLY A 425 3.74 7.77 22.54
N PHE A 426 4.44 8.78 22.00
CA PHE A 426 5.84 8.61 21.58
C PHE A 426 6.83 8.66 22.74
N GLU A 427 6.54 9.39 23.82
CA GLU A 427 7.43 9.47 24.99
C GLU A 427 7.74 8.10 25.61
N VAL A 428 6.73 7.22 25.69
CA VAL A 428 6.89 5.90 26.29
C VAL A 428 7.82 4.98 25.50
N LEU A 429 8.05 5.26 24.21
CA LEU A 429 8.96 4.48 23.38
C LEU A 429 10.43 4.63 23.83
N ALA A 430 10.79 5.72 24.51
CA ALA A 430 12.14 5.90 25.05
C ALA A 430 12.50 4.91 26.17
N THR A 431 11.52 4.15 26.68
CA THR A 431 11.74 3.06 27.64
C THR A 431 12.29 1.78 26.99
N LEU A 432 12.27 1.72 25.65
CA LEU A 432 12.77 0.61 24.85
C LEU A 432 14.13 0.99 24.24
N ASN A 433 15.06 0.03 24.20
CA ASN A 433 16.44 0.26 23.76
C ASN A 433 16.89 -0.67 22.61
N GLY A 434 15.96 -1.48 22.10
CA GLY A 434 16.22 -2.52 21.10
C GLY A 434 16.07 -2.08 19.65
N PHE A 435 15.63 -0.84 19.38
CA PHE A 435 15.25 -0.43 18.04
C PHE A 435 16.43 -0.48 17.04
N GLU A 436 16.21 -1.20 15.94
CA GLU A 436 17.03 -1.26 14.74
C GLU A 436 16.35 -0.53 13.57
N ARG A 437 15.01 -0.42 13.57
CA ARG A 437 14.23 0.30 12.55
C ARG A 437 13.02 1.03 13.14
N LEU A 438 12.88 2.30 12.77
CA LEU A 438 11.71 3.13 13.08
C LEU A 438 11.18 3.78 11.80
N ASP A 439 9.90 3.60 11.52
CA ASP A 439 9.24 4.30 10.41
C ASP A 439 8.02 5.04 10.93
N PHE A 440 8.14 6.37 10.98
CA PHE A 440 7.15 7.30 11.50
C PHE A 440 6.61 8.24 10.42
N TYR A 441 6.79 7.88 9.13
CA TYR A 441 6.30 8.65 7.99
C TYR A 441 4.87 9.16 8.21
N ARG A 442 4.66 10.47 8.05
CA ARG A 442 3.35 11.14 8.25
C ARG A 442 2.68 10.87 9.61
N THR A 443 3.45 10.81 10.68
CA THR A 443 2.93 10.84 12.06
C THR A 443 3.08 12.23 12.70
N SER A 444 2.45 12.43 13.85
CA SER A 444 2.49 13.67 14.63
C SER A 444 3.62 13.71 15.68
N ILE A 445 4.67 12.89 15.54
CA ILE A 445 5.81 12.88 16.46
C ILE A 445 6.52 14.24 16.50
N GLU A 446 6.89 14.71 17.70
CA GLU A 446 7.64 15.95 17.91
C GLU A 446 9.14 15.69 18.19
N SER A 447 9.94 16.75 18.13
CA SER A 447 11.41 16.69 18.25
C SER A 447 11.89 16.04 19.56
N ASP A 448 11.32 16.44 20.70
CA ASP A 448 11.85 16.06 22.01
C ASP A 448 11.66 14.56 22.34
N PRO A 449 10.47 13.94 22.18
CA PRO A 449 10.35 12.50 22.40
C PRO A 449 11.13 11.68 21.39
N LEU A 450 11.20 12.13 20.14
CA LEU A 450 12.05 11.50 19.13
C LEU A 450 13.51 11.48 19.58
N VAL A 451 14.08 12.62 19.99
CA VAL A 451 15.47 12.69 20.47
C VAL A 451 15.71 11.76 21.66
N ARG A 452 14.75 11.60 22.58
CA ARG A 452 14.86 10.65 23.70
C ARG A 452 14.89 9.20 23.22
N VAL A 453 14.02 8.83 22.26
CA VAL A 453 14.01 7.50 21.65
C VAL A 453 15.33 7.21 20.94
N LEU A 454 15.89 8.18 20.20
CA LEU A 454 17.16 8.04 19.50
C LEU A 454 18.33 7.80 20.46
N LYS A 455 18.39 8.56 21.56
CA LYS A 455 19.37 8.37 22.65
C LYS A 455 19.30 6.97 23.27
N ALA A 456 18.10 6.41 23.40
CA ALA A 456 17.88 5.08 23.95
C ALA A 456 18.21 3.94 22.96
N SER A 457 18.40 4.23 21.66
CA SER A 457 18.42 3.22 20.58
C SER A 457 19.77 3.14 19.84
N PRO A 458 20.89 2.79 20.48
CA PRO A 458 22.22 2.85 19.85
C PRO A 458 22.42 1.87 18.67
N LYS A 459 21.52 0.89 18.50
CA LYS A 459 21.53 -0.09 17.41
C LYS A 459 20.69 0.33 16.20
N LEU A 460 20.13 1.54 16.20
CA LEU A 460 19.26 2.02 15.13
C LEU A 460 20.01 2.06 13.79
N LYS A 461 19.43 1.40 12.78
CA LYS A 461 19.95 1.31 11.40
C LYS A 461 19.09 2.08 10.41
N HIS A 462 17.78 2.14 10.65
CA HIS A 462 16.84 2.71 9.70
C HIS A 462 15.89 3.67 10.39
N ILE A 463 15.81 4.90 9.89
CA ILE A 463 14.82 5.87 10.34
C ILE A 463 14.11 6.54 9.15
N ASN A 464 12.79 6.61 9.23
CA ASN A 464 11.97 7.36 8.27
C ASN A 464 11.07 8.36 9.02
N LEU A 465 11.30 9.64 8.76
CA LEU A 465 10.61 10.80 9.32
C LEU A 465 9.95 11.64 8.22
N GLY A 466 9.78 11.08 7.02
CA GLY A 466 9.23 11.79 5.88
C GLY A 466 7.84 12.37 6.21
N SER A 467 7.66 13.66 5.93
CA SER A 467 6.43 14.40 6.23
C SER A 467 5.98 14.38 7.70
N CYS A 468 6.89 14.19 8.66
CA CYS A 468 6.62 14.43 10.09
C CYS A 468 6.57 15.93 10.39
N LYS A 469 5.41 16.55 10.15
CA LYS A 469 5.22 18.02 10.24
C LYS A 469 5.38 18.62 11.64
N CYS A 470 5.27 17.81 12.70
CA CYS A 470 5.36 18.27 14.08
C CYS A 470 6.82 18.32 14.61
N VAL A 471 7.82 17.88 13.84
CA VAL A 471 9.23 17.99 14.21
C VAL A 471 9.72 19.42 13.99
N SER A 472 9.65 20.21 15.06
CA SER A 472 10.04 21.63 15.08
C SER A 472 11.53 21.89 14.87
N SER A 473 12.42 20.96 15.27
CA SER A 473 13.88 21.10 15.22
C SER A 473 14.52 19.83 14.68
N MET A 474 14.61 19.72 13.34
CA MET A 474 15.25 18.56 12.72
C MET A 474 16.78 18.55 12.92
N ASP A 475 17.39 19.70 13.20
CA ASP A 475 18.80 19.76 13.56
C ASP A 475 19.12 19.01 14.86
N GLU A 476 18.28 19.13 15.89
CA GLU A 476 18.45 18.39 17.14
C GLU A 476 18.30 16.87 16.93
N VAL A 477 17.36 16.48 16.08
CA VAL A 477 17.16 15.08 15.68
C VAL A 477 18.39 14.56 14.93
N ALA A 478 18.90 15.30 13.95
CA ALA A 478 20.10 14.94 13.18
C ALA A 478 21.37 14.91 14.06
N GLN A 479 21.49 15.82 15.03
CA GLN A 479 22.56 15.81 16.02
C GLN A 479 22.48 14.58 16.93
N ALA A 480 21.28 14.22 17.39
CA ALA A 480 21.07 13.01 18.17
C ALA A 480 21.45 11.76 17.36
N LEU A 481 21.04 11.67 16.10
CA LEU A 481 21.44 10.58 15.19
C LEU A 481 22.96 10.46 15.06
N GLY A 482 23.63 11.58 14.76
CA GLY A 482 25.09 11.62 14.62
C GLY A 482 25.85 11.30 15.91
N GLN A 483 25.26 11.56 17.07
CA GLN A 483 25.91 11.33 18.38
C GLN A 483 25.65 9.92 18.94
N TYR A 484 24.43 9.39 18.80
CA TYR A 484 23.98 8.21 19.53
C TYR A 484 23.74 6.99 18.64
N ASN A 485 23.64 7.14 17.32
CA ASN A 485 23.24 6.07 16.40
C ASN A 485 24.33 5.79 15.33
N PRO A 486 25.51 5.27 15.72
CA PRO A 486 26.62 5.02 14.78
C PRO A 486 26.35 3.90 13.77
N GLU A 487 25.34 3.06 14.02
CA GLU A 487 24.93 1.96 13.15
C GLU A 487 23.96 2.39 12.03
N LEU A 488 23.66 3.69 11.92
CA LEU A 488 22.68 4.22 10.98
C LEU A 488 23.10 3.93 9.52
N VAL A 489 22.21 3.26 8.79
CA VAL A 489 22.32 2.87 7.39
C VAL A 489 21.44 3.75 6.52
N THR A 490 20.22 4.09 6.98
CA THR A 490 19.28 4.90 6.20
C THR A 490 18.61 5.97 7.04
N ALA A 491 18.49 7.17 6.50
CA ALA A 491 17.71 8.25 7.07
C ALA A 491 16.87 8.94 5.99
N ASP A 492 15.58 9.11 6.27
CA ASP A 492 14.66 9.79 5.37
C ASP A 492 14.02 10.96 6.11
N PHE A 493 14.39 12.17 5.68
CA PHE A 493 13.93 13.44 6.23
C PHE A 493 13.00 14.17 5.27
N TRP A 494 12.51 13.50 4.22
CA TRP A 494 11.75 14.14 3.16
C TRP A 494 10.65 15.07 3.67
N LYS A 495 10.63 16.33 3.21
CA LYS A 495 9.69 17.39 3.62
C LYS A 495 9.70 17.73 5.12
N THR A 496 10.87 17.63 5.74
CA THR A 496 11.09 18.16 7.09
C THR A 496 11.83 19.49 6.98
N TYR A 497 11.06 20.58 6.98
CA TYR A 497 11.53 21.92 6.57
C TYR A 497 12.49 22.60 7.57
N SER A 498 12.63 22.07 8.78
CA SER A 498 13.42 22.65 9.87
C SER A 498 14.89 22.21 9.90
N LEU A 499 15.33 21.36 8.96
CA LEU A 499 16.73 20.94 8.86
C LEU A 499 17.59 22.09 8.30
N THR A 500 18.76 22.32 8.89
CA THR A 500 19.75 23.31 8.42
C THR A 500 21.11 22.66 8.16
N PRO A 501 22.11 23.41 7.65
CA PRO A 501 23.48 22.90 7.51
C PRO A 501 24.10 22.33 8.79
N VAL A 502 23.64 22.76 9.98
CA VAL A 502 24.13 22.25 11.27
C VAL A 502 23.75 20.78 11.44
N GLY A 503 22.48 20.43 11.24
CA GLY A 503 22.02 19.04 11.31
C GLY A 503 22.66 18.15 10.25
N VAL A 504 22.76 18.65 9.00
CA VAL A 504 23.42 17.90 7.91
C VAL A 504 24.88 17.58 8.25
N ARG A 505 25.62 18.54 8.82
CA ARG A 505 27.00 18.30 9.26
C ARG A 505 27.07 17.24 10.36
N ALA A 506 26.13 17.22 11.29
CA ALA A 506 26.13 16.24 12.37
C ALA A 506 26.00 14.79 11.87
N LEU A 507 25.27 14.57 10.78
CA LEU A 507 25.13 13.25 10.14
C LEU A 507 26.44 12.71 9.53
N SER A 508 27.48 13.53 9.36
CA SER A 508 28.81 13.05 8.91
C SER A 508 29.43 12.02 9.86
N ASN A 509 28.94 11.94 11.11
CA ASN A 509 29.36 10.92 12.07
C ASN A 509 28.74 9.54 11.80
N CYS A 510 27.69 9.44 10.98
CA CYS A 510 27.03 8.20 10.59
C CYS A 510 27.78 7.51 9.43
N ASN A 511 28.95 6.96 9.69
CA ASN A 511 29.85 6.42 8.66
C ASN A 511 29.34 5.14 7.93
N LYS A 512 28.26 4.53 8.43
CA LYS A 512 27.58 3.38 7.81
C LYS A 512 26.42 3.78 6.89
N LEU A 513 26.15 5.07 6.75
CA LEU A 513 25.03 5.59 5.96
C LEU A 513 25.18 5.22 4.48
N GLU A 514 24.15 4.55 3.93
CA GLU A 514 24.04 4.13 2.54
C GLU A 514 22.92 4.87 1.79
N GLU A 515 21.91 5.40 2.50
CA GLU A 515 20.76 6.08 1.91
C GLU A 515 20.36 7.30 2.75
N ILE A 516 20.26 8.46 2.09
CA ILE A 516 19.84 9.71 2.71
C ILE A 516 18.85 10.45 1.79
N ASP A 517 17.73 10.90 2.36
CA ASP A 517 16.75 11.73 1.67
C ASP A 517 16.58 13.08 2.38
N PHE A 518 17.01 14.14 1.70
CA PHE A 518 16.84 15.56 2.08
C PHE A 518 15.84 16.28 1.19
N GLY A 519 15.04 15.57 0.40
CA GLY A 519 14.09 16.17 -0.51
C GLY A 519 13.16 17.15 0.21
N TRP A 520 13.05 18.36 -0.33
CA TRP A 520 12.26 19.47 0.22
C TRP A 520 12.68 19.94 1.62
N CYS A 521 13.87 19.55 2.09
CA CYS A 521 14.47 20.08 3.33
C CYS A 521 15.20 21.42 3.07
N LEU A 522 15.96 21.90 4.08
CA LEU A 522 16.99 22.96 4.00
C LEU A 522 16.53 24.37 3.56
N GLY A 523 15.26 24.54 3.18
CA GLY A 523 14.70 25.83 2.80
C GLY A 523 15.54 26.54 1.73
N VAL A 524 15.84 27.83 1.98
CA VAL A 524 16.66 28.68 1.09
C VAL A 524 18.12 28.78 1.61
N SER A 525 18.51 27.98 2.60
CA SER A 525 19.84 28.09 3.19
C SER A 525 20.92 27.59 2.22
N VAL A 526 22.01 28.37 2.08
CA VAL A 526 23.19 27.93 1.33
C VAL A 526 23.84 26.79 2.13
N PRO A 527 24.08 25.61 1.54
CA PRO A 527 24.59 24.45 2.29
C PRO A 527 25.93 24.72 3.00
N GLY A 528 26.77 25.59 2.42
CA GLY A 528 28.14 25.79 2.91
C GLY A 528 28.93 24.48 2.90
N ASP A 529 29.82 24.29 3.87
CA ASP A 529 30.68 23.09 3.92
C ASP A 529 29.98 21.83 4.48
N CYS A 530 28.67 21.87 4.78
CA CYS A 530 28.00 20.72 5.42
C CYS A 530 27.90 19.50 4.49
N LEU A 531 27.65 19.70 3.19
CA LEU A 531 27.57 18.62 2.20
C LEU A 531 28.94 17.99 1.95
N ASN A 532 30.00 18.80 1.97
CA ASN A 532 31.37 18.28 1.92
C ASN A 532 31.70 17.40 3.14
N ALA A 533 31.35 17.88 4.35
CA ALA A 533 31.52 17.08 5.57
C ALA A 533 30.73 15.77 5.51
N LEU A 534 29.48 15.80 5.04
CA LEU A 534 28.65 14.62 4.87
C LEU A 534 29.26 13.62 3.88
N ALA A 535 29.68 14.08 2.69
CA ALA A 535 30.27 13.22 1.67
C ALA A 535 31.57 12.53 2.16
N ILE A 536 32.41 13.25 2.91
CA ILE A 536 33.63 12.70 3.51
C ILE A 536 33.30 11.69 4.62
N GLY A 537 32.33 12.01 5.49
CA GLY A 537 31.94 11.17 6.62
C GLY A 537 31.18 9.92 6.22
N CYS A 538 30.45 9.95 5.10
CA CYS A 538 29.57 8.88 4.63
C CYS A 538 30.01 8.32 3.25
N PRO A 539 31.20 7.70 3.12
CA PRO A 539 31.72 7.21 1.83
C PRO A 539 30.96 5.99 1.28
N ARG A 540 30.05 5.41 2.08
CA ARG A 540 29.22 4.25 1.70
C ARG A 540 27.91 4.62 1.03
N LEU A 541 27.63 5.92 0.84
CA LEU A 541 26.40 6.37 0.21
C LEU A 541 26.19 5.71 -1.16
N ARG A 542 25.00 5.12 -1.31
CA ARG A 542 24.48 4.47 -2.51
C ARG A 542 23.25 5.20 -3.04
N LYS A 543 22.51 5.89 -2.18
CA LYS A 543 21.33 6.67 -2.57
C LYS A 543 21.34 8.05 -1.94
N LEU A 544 21.20 9.07 -2.78
CA LEU A 544 21.21 10.46 -2.38
C LEU A 544 20.03 11.18 -3.02
N PHE A 545 19.04 11.55 -2.21
CA PHE A 545 17.88 12.30 -2.67
C PHE A 545 17.96 13.74 -2.17
N MET A 546 17.94 14.69 -3.11
CA MET A 546 18.09 16.13 -2.88
C MET A 546 17.00 16.92 -3.61
N ALA A 547 15.84 16.29 -3.81
CA ALA A 547 14.74 16.87 -4.54
C ALA A 547 14.36 18.26 -3.99
N ALA A 548 14.11 19.22 -4.86
CA ALA A 548 13.67 20.58 -4.58
C ALA A 548 14.59 21.42 -3.67
N LEU A 549 15.86 21.05 -3.52
CA LEU A 549 16.87 21.87 -2.85
C LEU A 549 17.39 23.00 -3.78
N ARG A 550 16.55 24.00 -4.02
CA ARG A 550 16.75 25.03 -5.08
C ARG A 550 18.01 25.88 -4.94
N GLY A 551 18.61 25.94 -3.75
CA GLY A 551 19.84 26.70 -3.48
C GLY A 551 21.15 25.95 -3.82
N ILE A 552 21.08 24.67 -4.18
CA ILE A 552 22.25 23.84 -4.50
C ILE A 552 22.81 24.18 -5.89
N LEU A 553 24.13 24.25 -5.97
CA LEU A 553 24.92 24.43 -7.20
C LEU A 553 25.86 23.22 -7.42
N ASP A 554 26.45 23.13 -8.62
CA ASP A 554 27.40 22.07 -9.00
C ASP A 554 28.53 21.87 -7.97
N ARG A 555 29.10 22.98 -7.46
CA ARG A 555 30.19 22.94 -6.47
C ARG A 555 29.80 22.25 -5.15
N ASP A 556 28.51 22.30 -4.80
CA ASP A 556 27.99 21.73 -3.55
C ASP A 556 27.78 20.22 -3.70
N LEU A 557 27.67 19.72 -4.94
CA LEU A 557 27.50 18.32 -5.30
C LEU A 557 28.82 17.60 -5.61
N GLU A 558 29.84 18.35 -6.03
CA GLU A 558 31.18 17.84 -6.33
C GLU A 558 31.79 16.94 -5.23
N PRO A 559 31.61 17.23 -3.92
CA PRO A 559 32.10 16.32 -2.86
C PRO A 559 31.53 14.90 -2.97
N PHE A 560 30.28 14.71 -3.36
CA PHE A 560 29.67 13.39 -3.49
C PHE A 560 30.23 12.60 -4.67
N VAL A 561 30.51 13.27 -5.79
CA VAL A 561 31.21 12.66 -6.93
C VAL A 561 32.58 12.14 -6.50
N LYS A 562 33.30 12.92 -5.68
CA LYS A 562 34.67 12.61 -5.25
C LYS A 562 34.75 11.55 -4.15
N HIS A 563 33.84 11.58 -3.18
CA HIS A 563 33.94 10.81 -1.95
C HIS A 563 32.92 9.66 -1.85
N CYS A 564 31.91 9.61 -2.72
CA CYS A 564 30.86 8.59 -2.73
C CYS A 564 30.77 7.87 -4.11
N PRO A 565 31.83 7.19 -4.57
CA PRO A 565 31.85 6.57 -5.92
C PRO A 565 30.87 5.40 -6.08
N ARG A 566 30.30 4.88 -4.98
CA ARG A 566 29.31 3.78 -4.98
C ARG A 566 27.86 4.25 -5.10
N LEU A 567 27.65 5.53 -5.39
CA LEU A 567 26.30 6.06 -5.66
C LEU A 567 25.65 5.28 -6.80
N ARG A 568 24.43 4.80 -6.53
CA ARG A 568 23.55 4.07 -7.44
C ARG A 568 22.34 4.88 -7.85
N GLN A 569 21.84 5.73 -6.96
CA GLN A 569 20.68 6.56 -7.22
C GLN A 569 20.97 7.98 -6.75
N VAL A 570 20.82 8.93 -7.66
CA VAL A 570 20.96 10.36 -7.38
C VAL A 570 19.70 11.05 -7.89
N ASP A 571 18.91 11.59 -6.96
CA ASP A 571 17.69 12.33 -7.29
C ASP A 571 17.94 13.82 -7.04
N LEU A 572 17.99 14.58 -8.14
CA LEU A 572 18.17 16.03 -8.17
C LEU A 572 16.91 16.74 -8.68
N LEU A 573 15.75 16.07 -8.64
CA LEU A 573 14.48 16.61 -9.13
C LEU A 573 14.26 18.01 -8.55
N GLY A 574 14.05 19.03 -9.39
CA GLY A 574 13.75 20.39 -8.95
C GLY A 574 14.93 21.17 -8.37
N VAL A 575 16.16 20.64 -8.45
CA VAL A 575 17.39 21.42 -8.19
C VAL A 575 17.66 22.29 -9.42
N ARG A 576 17.13 23.51 -9.42
CA ARG A 576 17.02 24.35 -10.64
C ARG A 576 18.34 24.81 -11.24
N SER A 577 19.37 24.97 -10.41
CA SER A 577 20.58 25.72 -10.77
C SER A 577 21.76 24.85 -11.22
N ILE A 578 21.65 23.52 -11.12
CA ILE A 578 22.72 22.60 -11.53
C ILE A 578 22.87 22.55 -13.05
N THR A 579 24.06 22.25 -13.54
CA THR A 579 24.34 22.23 -14.99
C THR A 579 24.63 20.82 -15.51
N ALA A 580 24.70 20.70 -16.84
CA ALA A 580 25.08 19.46 -17.51
C ALA A 580 26.44 18.90 -17.04
N ASP A 581 27.37 19.77 -16.61
CA ASP A 581 28.72 19.37 -16.19
C ASP A 581 28.68 18.43 -14.97
N ILE A 582 27.98 18.81 -13.90
CA ILE A 582 27.91 17.98 -12.70
C ILE A 582 27.13 16.67 -12.96
N CYS A 583 26.09 16.71 -13.80
CA CYS A 583 25.37 15.50 -14.20
C CYS A 583 26.29 14.52 -14.95
N LEU A 584 27.08 15.01 -15.91
CA LEU A 584 28.08 14.22 -16.62
C LEU A 584 29.17 13.69 -15.68
N ARG A 585 29.56 14.45 -14.65
CA ARG A 585 30.50 13.97 -13.64
C ARG A 585 29.95 12.79 -12.85
N PHE A 586 28.70 12.86 -12.39
CA PHE A 586 28.05 11.68 -11.78
C PHE A 586 28.00 10.49 -12.74
N LEU A 587 27.57 10.70 -13.99
CA LEU A 587 27.45 9.64 -14.99
C LEU A 587 28.78 8.95 -15.31
N ASN A 588 29.89 9.71 -15.34
CA ASN A 588 31.21 9.19 -15.66
C ASN A 588 31.95 8.60 -14.45
N MET A 589 31.81 9.20 -13.26
CA MET A 589 32.63 8.85 -12.09
C MET A 589 31.94 7.86 -11.15
N CYS A 590 30.61 7.77 -11.15
CA CYS A 590 29.86 6.81 -10.34
C CYS A 590 29.50 5.59 -11.20
N GLU A 591 30.42 4.63 -11.33
CA GLU A 591 30.27 3.44 -12.20
C GLU A 591 29.06 2.55 -11.84
N ASP A 592 28.66 2.60 -10.57
CA ASP A 592 27.53 1.85 -10.02
C ASP A 592 26.18 2.58 -10.22
N LEU A 593 26.18 3.78 -10.83
CA LEU A 593 24.97 4.56 -11.04
C LEU A 593 23.94 3.77 -11.87
N ARG A 594 22.68 3.83 -11.44
CA ARG A 594 21.52 3.15 -12.04
C ARG A 594 20.35 4.10 -12.25
N LEU A 595 20.21 5.15 -11.45
CA LEU A 595 19.19 6.18 -11.62
C LEU A 595 19.80 7.56 -11.39
N LEU A 596 19.51 8.46 -12.33
CA LEU A 596 19.78 9.89 -12.19
C LEU A 596 18.49 10.65 -12.52
N ASP A 597 17.93 11.37 -11.57
CA ASP A 597 16.75 12.21 -11.80
C ASP A 597 17.15 13.68 -11.91
N VAL A 598 16.87 14.28 -13.07
CA VAL A 598 17.10 15.70 -13.38
C VAL A 598 15.81 16.40 -13.79
N SER A 599 14.66 15.84 -13.40
CA SER A 599 13.34 16.43 -13.63
C SER A 599 13.28 17.83 -13.04
N PHE A 600 12.74 18.81 -13.77
CA PHE A 600 12.61 20.19 -13.30
C PHE A 600 13.95 20.89 -12.93
N CYS A 601 15.07 20.47 -13.52
CA CYS A 601 16.34 21.20 -13.49
C CYS A 601 16.41 22.19 -14.66
N ASP A 602 16.16 23.49 -14.40
CA ASP A 602 15.96 24.53 -15.42
C ASP A 602 17.11 24.69 -16.42
N ARG A 603 18.35 24.36 -16.03
CA ARG A 603 19.54 24.49 -16.89
C ARG A 603 19.88 23.23 -17.68
N ILE A 604 19.14 22.14 -17.51
CA ILE A 604 19.35 20.87 -18.24
C ILE A 604 18.38 20.81 -19.42
N GLN A 605 18.91 20.69 -20.63
CA GLN A 605 18.11 20.62 -21.84
C GLN A 605 17.69 19.19 -22.15
N ASP A 606 16.55 19.01 -22.82
CA ASP A 606 16.09 17.68 -23.24
C ASP A 606 17.07 17.00 -24.20
N ALA A 607 17.75 17.78 -25.05
CA ALA A 607 18.79 17.29 -25.94
C ALA A 607 19.98 16.66 -25.18
N ASP A 608 20.38 17.24 -24.04
CA ASP A 608 21.43 16.70 -23.19
C ASP A 608 21.02 15.32 -22.66
N VAL A 609 19.79 15.23 -22.13
CA VAL A 609 19.25 13.98 -21.56
C VAL A 609 19.10 12.89 -22.61
N VAL A 610 18.65 13.23 -23.83
CA VAL A 610 18.57 12.28 -24.96
C VAL A 610 19.95 11.73 -25.29
N GLU A 611 20.97 12.57 -25.31
CA GLU A 611 22.34 12.15 -25.59
C GLU A 611 22.92 11.31 -24.45
N TRP A 612 22.71 11.70 -23.19
CA TRP A 612 23.15 10.91 -22.04
C TRP A 612 22.52 9.53 -21.99
N ARG A 613 21.23 9.39 -22.35
CA ARG A 613 20.57 8.07 -22.43
C ARG A 613 21.22 7.15 -23.46
N LYS A 614 21.77 7.69 -24.55
CA LYS A 614 22.53 6.92 -25.55
C LYS A 614 23.91 6.54 -25.02
N GLN A 615 24.60 7.46 -24.36
CA GLN A 615 25.96 7.25 -23.84
C GLN A 615 25.99 6.34 -22.61
N PHE A 616 24.96 6.40 -21.76
CA PHE A 616 24.86 5.69 -20.49
C PHE A 616 23.60 4.79 -20.44
N PRO A 617 23.47 3.78 -21.32
CA PRO A 617 22.25 2.99 -21.48
C PRO A 617 21.89 2.11 -20.26
N LYS A 618 22.81 1.96 -19.31
CA LYS A 618 22.59 1.22 -18.04
C LYS A 618 22.04 2.11 -16.92
N VAL A 619 21.97 3.43 -17.15
CA VAL A 619 21.46 4.41 -16.19
C VAL A 619 20.07 4.86 -16.64
N SER A 620 19.08 4.66 -15.79
CA SER A 620 17.75 5.22 -15.96
C SER A 620 17.77 6.73 -15.67
N ILE A 621 17.99 7.55 -16.69
CA ILE A 621 18.01 9.01 -16.58
C ILE A 621 16.59 9.55 -16.70
N LYS A 622 16.05 10.11 -15.61
CA LYS A 622 14.70 10.68 -15.54
C LYS A 622 14.71 12.17 -15.84
N ARG A 623 13.71 12.58 -16.61
CA ARG A 623 13.43 13.98 -16.94
C ARG A 623 11.93 14.09 -17.17
N SER A 624 11.25 14.74 -16.24
CA SER A 624 9.83 15.03 -16.33
C SER A 624 9.54 16.05 -17.43
N PHE A 625 8.35 15.97 -18.03
CA PHE A 625 7.88 16.83 -19.14
C PHE A 625 6.35 16.92 -19.13
N GLN A 626 5.82 17.92 -19.85
CA GLN A 626 4.39 18.11 -20.10
C GLN A 626 4.18 18.18 -21.62
N TYR A 627 3.21 17.43 -22.16
CA TYR A 627 2.79 17.52 -23.56
C TYR A 627 1.31 17.85 -23.64
N ASP A 628 0.99 18.96 -24.32
CA ASP A 628 -0.40 19.29 -24.67
C ASP A 628 -0.85 18.44 -25.86
N CYS A 629 -2.06 17.85 -25.79
CA CYS A 629 -2.66 17.11 -26.91
C CYS A 629 -2.84 17.96 -28.20
N GLY A 630 -2.63 19.28 -28.14
CA GLY A 630 -2.71 20.20 -29.27
C GLY A 630 -1.47 20.24 -30.17
N ALA A 631 -0.32 19.70 -29.74
CA ALA A 631 0.87 19.60 -30.57
C ALA A 631 0.91 18.22 -31.23
N GLN A 632 0.53 18.18 -32.51
CA GLN A 632 0.49 16.99 -33.36
C GLN A 632 1.64 16.01 -33.12
N CYS A 633 1.27 14.74 -33.00
CA CYS A 633 2.13 13.57 -33.08
C CYS A 633 3.18 13.68 -34.19
N TYR A 634 4.38 14.12 -33.83
CA TYR A 634 5.59 13.87 -34.60
C TYR A 634 6.65 13.39 -33.61
N LEU A 635 6.65 12.09 -33.32
CA LEU A 635 7.85 11.42 -32.86
C LEU A 635 8.40 10.55 -34.00
N PRO A 636 9.74 10.47 -34.15
CA PRO A 636 10.36 9.70 -35.20
C PRO A 636 10.11 8.21 -34.97
N ASN A 637 9.67 7.51 -36.00
CA ASN A 637 9.68 6.05 -36.04
C ASN A 637 11.13 5.57 -35.79
N HIS A 638 11.34 4.82 -34.71
CA HIS A 638 12.48 3.94 -34.58
C HIS A 638 11.97 2.50 -34.58
N HIS A 639 12.33 1.80 -35.65
CA HIS A 639 12.19 0.36 -35.87
C HIS A 639 13.06 -0.46 -34.93
#